data_AF-A0A839ISP3-F1
#
_entry.id   AF-A0A839ISP3-F1
#
_cell.length_a   1.000
_cell.length_b   1.000
_cell.length_c   1.000
_cell.angle_alpha   90.00
_cell.angle_beta   90.00
_cell.angle_gamma   90.00
#
_symmetry.space_group_name_H-M   'P 1'
#
loop_
_entity.id
_entity.type
_entity.pdbx_description
1 polymer ?
#
loop_
_entity_poly.entity_id
_entity_poly.type
_entity_poly.pdbx_seq_one_letter_code
_entity_poly.pdbx_strand_id
1 'polypeptide(L)'
;MDKQLTGSFEAMLPMVDQMAAKFKLDAAAKGELTDIYRTWFNDDIDRAAVMRKIKDIYATSFTEKELQAVTQFYQTPAGKKFLKKSPELMRLGAQIGMQEAQSKQAQLLNRLKPFFEKHNIE
;
A
#
# COMPACT_ATOMS: atom_id res chain seq x y z
N MET A 1 0.54 5.00 -16.02
CA MET A 1 1.32 4.02 -15.23
C MET A 1 2.66 4.59 -14.80
N ASP A 2 3.32 5.41 -15.64
CA ASP A 2 4.60 6.09 -15.34
C ASP A 2 4.64 7.09 -14.17
N LYS A 3 3.51 7.46 -13.56
CA LYS A 3 3.47 8.31 -12.35
C LYS A 3 3.14 7.56 -11.06
N GLN A 4 2.72 6.30 -11.16
CA GLN A 4 2.33 5.47 -9.99
C GLN A 4 3.29 4.31 -9.74
N LEU A 5 4.04 3.86 -10.77
CA LEU A 5 5.04 2.79 -10.65
C LEU A 5 6.45 3.32 -10.31
N THR A 6 6.74 4.56 -10.65
CA THR A 6 7.76 5.38 -9.98
C THR A 6 7.16 5.77 -8.64
N GLY A 7 7.30 4.90 -7.64
CA GLY A 7 7.02 5.26 -6.26
C GLY A 7 7.63 6.62 -6.01
N SER A 8 6.80 7.65 -5.88
CA SER A 8 7.35 8.97 -5.77
C SER A 8 8.16 9.00 -4.49
N PHE A 9 9.32 9.65 -4.54
CA PHE A 9 10.19 9.81 -3.38
C PHE A 9 9.40 10.22 -2.11
N GLU A 10 8.26 10.90 -2.29
CA GLU A 10 7.29 11.23 -1.25
C GLU A 10 6.89 10.06 -0.34
N ALA A 11 6.81 8.82 -0.85
CA ALA A 11 6.49 7.65 -0.04
C ALA A 11 7.55 7.36 1.05
N MET A 12 8.78 7.86 0.88
CA MET A 12 9.87 7.70 1.85
C MET A 12 10.00 8.90 2.80
N LEU A 13 9.29 10.01 2.57
CA LEU A 13 9.35 11.18 3.45
C LEU A 13 9.00 10.85 4.91
N PRO A 14 7.99 10.02 5.22
CA PRO A 14 7.72 9.64 6.60
C PRO A 14 8.88 8.91 7.28
N MET A 15 9.66 8.12 6.51
CA MET A 15 10.84 7.43 7.02
C MET A 15 11.98 8.43 7.30
N VAL A 16 12.19 9.39 6.39
CA VAL A 16 13.14 10.50 6.59
C VAL A 16 12.75 11.31 7.82
N ASP A 17 11.47 11.65 7.97
CA ASP A 17 10.92 12.37 9.12
C ASP A 17 11.13 11.61 10.43
N GLN A 18 10.84 10.30 10.42
CA GLN A 18 11.04 9.43 11.58
C GLN A 18 12.52 9.36 11.99
N MET A 19 13.43 9.26 11.02
CA MET A 19 14.87 9.25 11.31
C MET A 19 15.34 10.61 11.84
N ALA A 20 14.93 11.70 11.21
CA ALA A 20 15.24 13.05 11.67
C ALA A 20 14.76 13.26 13.12
N ALA A 21 13.54 12.83 13.45
CA ALA A 21 13.01 12.88 14.81
C ALA A 21 13.80 12.00 15.78
N LYS A 22 14.12 10.76 15.39
CA LYS A 22 14.88 9.79 16.22
C LYS A 22 16.26 10.33 16.59
N PHE A 23 16.95 10.97 15.65
CA PHE A 23 18.28 11.55 15.86
C PHE A 23 18.27 13.01 16.30
N LYS A 24 17.07 13.60 16.48
CA LYS A 24 16.88 15.01 16.85
C LYS A 24 17.63 15.97 15.91
N LEU A 25 17.57 15.70 14.61
CA LEU A 25 18.21 16.52 13.58
C LEU A 25 17.54 17.88 13.51
N ASP A 26 18.33 18.93 13.25
CA ASP A 26 17.80 20.24 12.90
C ASP A 26 17.29 20.26 11.43
N ALA A 27 16.76 21.42 11.01
CA ALA A 27 16.20 21.57 9.68
C ALA A 27 17.24 21.40 8.56
N ALA A 28 18.49 21.82 8.79
CA ALA A 28 19.56 21.71 7.80
C ALA A 28 19.97 20.25 7.61
N ALA A 29 20.26 19.55 8.71
CA ALA A 29 20.62 18.14 8.70
C ALA A 29 19.48 17.24 8.17
N LYS A 30 18.22 17.57 8.44
CA LYS A 30 17.07 16.90 7.82
C LYS A 30 17.02 17.13 6.31
N GLY A 31 17.34 18.35 5.85
CA GLY A 31 17.45 18.67 4.42
C GLY A 31 18.50 17.80 3.73
N GLU A 32 19.70 17.75 4.29
CA GLU A 32 20.79 16.89 3.81
C GLU A 32 20.38 15.40 3.78
N LEU A 33 19.75 14.91 4.85
CA LEU A 33 19.23 13.55 4.92
C LEU A 33 18.21 13.28 3.78
N THR A 34 17.32 14.23 3.53
CA THR A 34 16.32 14.13 2.45
C THR A 34 16.99 14.03 1.09
N ASP A 35 18.03 14.83 0.84
CA ASP A 35 18.76 14.85 -0.43
C ASP A 35 19.57 13.58 -0.65
N ILE A 36 20.16 13.00 0.40
CA ILE A 36 20.81 11.69 0.33
C ILE A 36 19.82 10.62 -0.12
N TYR A 37 18.67 10.51 0.55
CA TYR A 37 17.64 9.54 0.17
C TYR A 37 17.12 9.77 -1.26
N ARG A 38 16.99 11.05 -1.68
CA ARG A 38 16.52 11.39 -3.02
C ARG A 38 17.51 10.98 -4.09
N THR A 39 18.80 11.24 -3.85
CA THR A 39 19.90 10.87 -4.75
C THR A 39 19.95 9.36 -4.88
N TRP A 40 19.99 8.64 -3.75
CA TRP A 40 19.94 7.19 -3.75
C TRP A 40 18.73 6.62 -4.51
N PHE A 41 17.55 7.21 -4.30
CA PHE A 41 16.35 6.78 -4.98
C PHE A 41 16.37 6.97 -6.50
N ASN A 42 17.05 8.01 -6.96
CA ASN A 42 17.12 8.35 -8.37
C ASN A 42 18.24 7.60 -9.09
N ASP A 43 19.38 7.44 -8.43
CA ASP A 43 20.63 7.02 -9.06
C ASP A 43 20.90 5.53 -8.83
N ASP A 44 20.59 4.99 -7.64
CA ASP A 44 20.90 3.61 -7.28
C ASP A 44 19.74 2.63 -7.53
N ILE A 45 18.50 3.12 -7.57
CA ILE A 45 17.34 2.25 -7.83
C ILE A 45 17.29 1.86 -9.30
N ASP A 46 17.59 0.59 -9.59
CA ASP A 46 17.43 0.01 -10.93
C ASP A 46 15.94 -0.14 -11.28
N ARG A 47 15.36 0.94 -11.80
CA ARG A 47 13.96 0.97 -12.27
C ARG A 47 13.71 -0.06 -13.36
N ALA A 48 14.70 -0.33 -14.21
CA ALA A 48 14.54 -1.30 -15.29
C ALA A 48 14.42 -2.73 -14.74
N ALA A 49 15.23 -3.10 -13.74
CA ALA A 49 15.10 -4.38 -13.05
C ALA A 49 13.75 -4.54 -12.37
N VAL A 50 13.27 -3.49 -11.67
CA VAL A 50 11.94 -3.52 -11.05
C VAL A 50 10.85 -3.71 -12.11
N MET A 51 10.89 -2.96 -13.20
CA MET A 51 9.89 -3.09 -14.27
C MET A 51 9.95 -4.47 -14.96
N ARG A 52 11.14 -5.06 -15.15
CA ARG A 52 11.26 -6.44 -15.67
C ARG A 52 10.55 -7.43 -14.76
N LYS A 53 10.82 -7.40 -13.45
CA LYS A 53 10.17 -8.30 -12.49
C LYS A 53 8.66 -8.13 -12.45
N ILE A 54 8.16 -6.90 -12.55
CA ILE A 54 6.71 -6.65 -12.61
C ILE A 54 6.12 -7.26 -13.89
N LYS A 55 6.76 -7.07 -15.05
CA LYS A 55 6.31 -7.70 -16.30
C LYS A 55 6.27 -9.23 -16.17
N ASP A 56 7.29 -9.84 -15.57
CA ASP A 56 7.34 -11.30 -15.37
C ASP A 56 6.17 -11.80 -14.51
N ILE A 57 5.81 -11.08 -13.44
CA ILE A 57 4.65 -11.42 -12.60
C ILE A 57 3.35 -11.39 -13.42
N TYR A 58 3.15 -10.35 -14.25
CA TYR A 58 1.95 -10.26 -15.08
C TYR A 58 1.93 -11.33 -16.18
N ALA A 59 3.06 -11.62 -16.82
CA ALA A 59 3.17 -12.62 -17.87
C ALA A 59 2.98 -14.05 -17.37
N THR A 60 3.32 -14.32 -16.10
CA THR A 60 3.10 -15.63 -15.45
C THR A 60 1.71 -15.80 -14.86
N SER A 61 1.03 -14.69 -14.56
CA SER A 61 -0.30 -14.69 -13.92
C SER A 61 -1.45 -14.58 -14.91
N PHE A 62 -1.20 -14.07 -16.13
CA PHE A 62 -2.21 -13.85 -17.16
C PHE A 62 -1.72 -14.36 -18.51
N THR A 63 -2.64 -14.86 -19.31
CA THR A 63 -2.40 -15.09 -20.74
C THR A 63 -2.37 -13.76 -21.50
N GLU A 64 -1.77 -13.77 -22.71
CA GLU A 64 -1.76 -12.59 -23.58
C GLU A 64 -3.18 -12.08 -23.88
N LYS A 65 -4.12 -12.98 -24.15
CA LYS A 65 -5.52 -12.62 -24.45
C LYS A 65 -6.19 -11.93 -23.27
N GLU A 66 -5.93 -12.37 -22.04
CA GLU A 66 -6.48 -11.74 -20.83
C GLU A 66 -5.87 -10.35 -20.61
N LEU A 67 -4.55 -10.19 -20.79
CA LEU A 67 -3.90 -8.88 -20.71
C LEU A 67 -4.45 -7.90 -21.75
N GLN A 68 -4.71 -8.36 -22.98
CA GLN A 68 -5.34 -7.57 -24.03
C GLN A 68 -6.77 -7.15 -23.63
N ALA A 69 -7.58 -8.08 -23.13
CA ALA A 69 -8.95 -7.78 -22.69
C ALA A 69 -8.99 -6.79 -21.52
N VAL A 70 -8.12 -6.97 -20.51
CA VAL A 70 -7.98 -6.06 -19.37
C VAL A 70 -7.55 -4.66 -19.85
N THR A 71 -6.60 -4.60 -20.80
CA THR A 71 -6.15 -3.33 -21.40
C THR A 71 -7.31 -2.62 -22.11
N GLN A 72 -8.08 -3.33 -22.93
CA GLN A 72 -9.25 -2.78 -23.62
C GLN A 72 -10.29 -2.26 -22.63
N PHE A 73 -10.59 -3.02 -21.57
CA PHE A 73 -11.52 -2.58 -20.52
C PHE A 73 -11.06 -1.27 -19.88
N TYR A 74 -9.79 -1.16 -19.45
CA TYR A 74 -9.27 0.05 -18.82
C TYR A 74 -9.16 1.26 -19.76
N GLN A 75 -9.25 1.08 -21.08
CA GLN A 75 -9.33 2.18 -22.03
C GLN A 75 -10.74 2.82 -22.09
N THR A 76 -11.79 2.08 -21.73
CA THR A 76 -13.17 2.58 -21.70
C THR A 76 -13.38 3.64 -20.59
N PRO A 77 -14.39 4.54 -20.71
CA PRO A 77 -14.72 5.48 -19.64
C PRO A 77 -15.05 4.79 -18.31
N ALA A 78 -15.78 3.66 -18.37
CA ALA A 78 -16.12 2.87 -17.19
C ALA A 78 -14.88 2.24 -16.54
N GLY A 79 -13.98 1.64 -17.33
CA GLY A 79 -12.73 1.06 -16.85
C GLY A 79 -11.79 2.08 -16.22
N LYS A 80 -11.64 3.27 -16.83
CA LYS A 80 -10.88 4.38 -16.23
C LYS A 80 -11.48 4.84 -14.91
N LYS A 81 -12.81 4.95 -14.83
CA LYS A 81 -13.52 5.30 -13.59
C LYS A 81 -13.31 4.22 -12.53
N PHE A 82 -13.43 2.95 -12.90
CA PHE A 82 -13.19 1.82 -12.01
C PHE A 82 -11.77 1.89 -11.45
N LEU A 83 -10.74 1.94 -12.30
CA LEU A 83 -9.34 2.04 -11.88
C LEU A 83 -9.09 3.19 -10.88
N LYS A 84 -9.67 4.37 -11.13
CA LYS A 84 -9.54 5.52 -10.24
C LYS A 84 -10.26 5.33 -8.90
N LYS A 85 -11.40 4.63 -8.89
CA LYS A 85 -12.27 4.48 -7.70
C LYS A 85 -12.01 3.22 -6.89
N SER A 86 -11.37 2.19 -7.46
CA SER A 86 -11.12 0.93 -6.76
C SER A 86 -10.42 1.09 -5.40
N PRO A 87 -9.35 1.91 -5.24
CA PRO A 87 -8.71 2.08 -3.92
C PRO A 87 -9.66 2.69 -2.88
N GLU A 88 -10.45 3.68 -3.28
CA GLU A 88 -11.43 4.34 -2.40
C GLU A 88 -12.54 3.36 -1.99
N LEU A 89 -13.06 2.59 -2.95
CA LEU A 89 -14.08 1.57 -2.71
C LEU A 89 -13.58 0.48 -1.77
N MET A 90 -12.35 0.00 -1.95
CA MET A 90 -11.73 -0.97 -1.04
C MET A 90 -11.59 -0.40 0.38
N ARG A 91 -11.14 0.85 0.52
CA ARG A 91 -11.04 1.52 1.83
C ARG A 91 -12.40 1.64 2.52
N LEU A 92 -13.43 2.06 1.77
CA LEU A 92 -14.80 2.18 2.30
C LEU A 92 -15.37 0.82 2.70
N GLY A 93 -15.17 -0.22 1.88
CA GLY A 93 -15.58 -1.59 2.20
C GLY A 93 -14.95 -2.11 3.48
N ALA A 94 -13.64 -1.89 3.67
CA ALA A 94 -12.95 -2.24 4.90
C ALA A 94 -13.51 -1.49 6.11
N GLN A 95 -13.79 -0.19 5.97
CA GLN A 95 -14.38 0.63 7.02
C GLN A 95 -15.76 0.11 7.47
N ILE A 96 -16.62 -0.27 6.51
CA ILE A 96 -17.93 -0.86 6.81
C ILE A 96 -17.76 -2.19 7.56
N GLY A 97 -16.84 -3.05 7.11
CA GLY A 97 -16.55 -4.32 7.79
C GLY A 97 -16.08 -4.14 9.24
N MET A 98 -15.21 -3.14 9.49
CA MET A 98 -14.77 -2.80 10.85
C MET A 98 -15.92 -2.28 11.72
N GLN A 99 -16.80 -1.43 11.18
CA GLN A 99 -17.96 -0.93 11.90
C GLN A 99 -18.91 -2.08 12.28
N GLU A 100 -19.14 -3.03 11.39
CA GLU A 100 -19.96 -4.18 11.69
C GLU A 100 -19.28 -5.09 12.74
N ALA A 101 -17.98 -5.34 12.64
CA ALA A 101 -17.24 -6.10 13.64
C ALA A 101 -17.33 -5.43 15.03
N GLN A 102 -17.22 -4.10 15.09
CA GLN A 102 -17.39 -3.33 16.33
C GLN A 102 -18.81 -3.47 16.89
N SER A 103 -19.84 -3.45 16.03
CA SER A 103 -21.24 -3.68 16.43
C SER A 103 -21.46 -5.06 17.08
N LYS A 104 -20.63 -6.04 16.72
CA LYS A 104 -20.67 -7.41 17.27
C LYS A 104 -19.65 -7.67 18.37
N GLN A 105 -18.94 -6.66 18.87
CA GLN A 105 -17.88 -6.83 19.86
C GLN A 105 -18.37 -7.54 21.13
N ALA A 106 -19.58 -7.22 21.62
CA ALA A 106 -20.17 -7.91 22.77
C ALA A 106 -20.36 -9.42 22.56
N GLN A 107 -20.73 -9.82 21.34
CA GLN A 107 -20.89 -11.24 21.01
C GLN A 107 -19.54 -11.96 20.97
N LEU A 108 -18.48 -11.29 20.51
CA LEU A 108 -17.13 -11.82 20.58
C LEU A 108 -16.70 -12.03 22.03
N LEU A 109 -16.93 -11.05 22.91
CA LEU A 109 -16.61 -11.18 24.35
C LEU A 109 -17.35 -12.36 24.99
N ASN A 110 -18.62 -12.56 24.68
CA ASN A 110 -19.38 -13.73 25.15
C ASN A 110 -18.80 -15.06 24.68
N ARG A 111 -18.25 -15.11 23.44
CA ARG A 111 -17.59 -16.30 22.90
C ARG A 111 -16.19 -16.53 23.49
N LEU A 112 -15.49 -15.45 23.87
CA LEU A 112 -14.17 -15.52 24.49
C LEU A 112 -14.24 -15.89 25.98
N LYS A 113 -15.33 -15.56 26.67
CA LYS A 113 -15.53 -15.86 28.09
C LYS A 113 -15.19 -17.32 28.46
N PRO A 114 -15.77 -18.37 27.83
CA PRO A 114 -15.43 -19.75 28.19
C PRO A 114 -13.98 -20.13 27.86
N PHE A 115 -13.35 -19.46 26.87
CA PHE A 115 -11.93 -19.65 26.58
C PHE A 115 -11.06 -19.11 27.73
N PHE A 116 -11.35 -17.90 28.22
CA PHE A 116 -10.62 -17.32 29.34
C PHE A 116 -10.80 -18.12 30.64
N GLU A 117 -12.04 -18.54 30.95
CA GLU A 117 -12.35 -19.39 32.10
C GLU A 117 -11.58 -20.73 32.06
N LYS A 118 -11.51 -21.36 30.88
CA LYS A 118 -10.78 -22.63 30.71
C LYS A 118 -9.27 -22.49 30.94
N HIS A 119 -8.71 -21.31 30.67
CA HIS A 119 -7.27 -21.07 30.69
C HIS A 119 -6.79 -20.25 31.89
N ASN A 120 -7.67 -19.95 32.86
CA ASN A 120 -7.38 -19.11 34.03
C ASN A 120 -6.74 -17.77 33.64
N ILE A 121 -7.25 -17.15 32.57
CA ILE A 121 -6.85 -15.82 32.13
C ILE A 121 -7.87 -14.84 32.72
N GLU A 122 -7.44 -14.03 33.69
CA GLU A 122 -8.24 -12.94 34.28
C GLU A 122 -8.25 -11.69 33.41
#